data_AF-X1EFT6-F1
#
_entry.id   AF-X1EFT6-F1
#
_cell.length_a   1.000
_cell.length_b   1.000
_cell.length_c   1.000
_cell.angle_alpha   90.00
_cell.angle_beta   90.00
_cell.angle_gamma   90.00
#
_symmetry.space_group_name_H-M   'P 1'
#
loop_
_entity.id
_entity.type
_entity.pdbx_description
1 polymer ?
#
loop_
_entity_poly.entity_id
_entity_poly.type
_entity_poly.pdbx_seq_one_letter_code
_entity_poly.pdbx_strand_id
1 'polypeptide(L)' 'MTFQGKKIIVTGAAGFIGSNLTDRLLGLGAEVVG' A
#
# COMPACT_ATOMS: atom_id res chain seq x y z
N MET A 1 12.08 -10.25 -1.66
CA MET A 1 10.90 -9.50 -1.17
C MET A 1 10.28 -8.76 -2.34
N THR A 2 9.04 -9.09 -2.72
CA THR A 2 8.42 -8.66 -4.00
C THR A 2 8.06 -7.16 -4.07
N PHE A 3 7.85 -6.50 -2.92
CA PHE A 3 7.30 -5.15 -2.86
C PHE A 3 8.26 -4.08 -2.29
N GLN A 4 9.46 -4.48 -1.83
CA GLN A 4 10.45 -3.55 -1.28
C GLN A 4 10.83 -2.48 -2.32
N GLY A 5 10.65 -1.20 -1.98
CA GLY A 5 10.95 -0.04 -2.83
C GLY A 5 10.03 0.14 -4.04
N LYS A 6 8.93 -0.62 -4.14
CA LYS A 6 7.95 -0.43 -5.22
C LYS A 6 7.06 0.78 -4.91
N LYS A 7 6.85 1.63 -5.92
CA LYS A 7 5.88 2.74 -5.88
C LYS A 7 4.52 2.25 -6.36
N ILE A 8 3.50 2.39 -5.52
CA ILE A 8 2.15 1.85 -5.76
C ILE A 8 1.12 2.94 -5.50
N ILE A 9 0.15 3.09 -6.41
CA ILE A 9 -1.03 3.93 -6.21
C ILE A 9 -2.21 3.03 -5.83
N VAL A 10 -2.88 3.36 -4.72
CA VAL A 10 -4.09 2.65 -4.26
C VAL A 10 -5.26 3.63 -4.30
N THR A 11 -6.18 3.47 -5.25
CA THR A 11 -7.39 4.29 -5.26
C THR A 11 -8.33 3.86 -4.13
N GLY A 12 -8.95 4.84 -3.47
CA GLY A 12 -9.82 4.56 -2.32
C GLY A 12 -9.06 4.07 -1.07
N ALA A 13 -7.79 4.46 -0.90
CA ALA A 13 -6.94 4.02 0.20
C ALA A 13 -7.49 4.33 1.60
N ALA A 14 -8.35 5.34 1.75
CA ALA A 14 -9.01 5.65 3.02
C ALA A 14 -10.22 4.75 3.34
N GLY A 15 -10.68 3.90 2.41
CA GLY A 15 -11.80 2.99 2.62
C GLY A 15 -11.44 1.76 3.44
N PHE A 16 -12.43 0.92 3.78
CA PHE A 16 -12.23 -0.29 4.60
C PHE A 16 -11.14 -1.22 4.04
N ILE A 17 -11.29 -1.64 2.78
CA ILE A 17 -10.30 -2.52 2.13
C ILE A 17 -9.02 -1.75 1.80
N GLY A 18 -9.16 -0.51 1.32
CA GLY A 18 -8.03 0.33 0.91
C GLY A 18 -7.02 0.58 2.04
N SER A 19 -7.51 0.84 3.25
CA SER A 19 -6.67 1.14 4.42
C SER A 19 -5.88 -0.10 4.85
N ASN A 20 -6.55 -1.25 5.01
CA ASN A 20 -5.89 -2.52 5.34
C ASN A 20 -4.86 -2.95 4.27
N LEU A 21 -5.17 -2.75 2.98
CA LEU A 21 -4.24 -3.03 1.89
C LEU A 21 -3.01 -2.10 1.96
N THR A 22 -3.23 -0.81 2.18
CA THR A 22 -2.18 0.20 2.29
C THR A 22 -1.22 -0.14 3.44
N ASP A 23 -1.76 -0.45 4.63
CA ASP A 23 -0.96 -0.85 5.79
C ASP A 23 -0.11 -2.09 5.51
N ARG A 24 -0.69 -3.08 4.83
CA ARG A 24 0.04 -4.31 4.47
C ARG A 24 1.15 -4.04 3.45
N LEU A 25 0.92 -3.20 2.45
CA LEU A 25 1.91 -2.85 1.43
C LEU A 25 3.08 -2.07 2.04
N LEU A 26 2.78 -1.10 2.92
CA LEU A 26 3.79 -0.37 3.68
C LEU A 26 4.64 -1.32 4.55
N GLY A 27 4.01 -2.26 5.25
CA GLY A 27 4.71 -3.29 6.02
C GLY A 27 5.58 -4.25 5.20
N LEU A 28 5.35 -4.34 3.88
CA LEU A 28 6.18 -5.10 2.95
C LEU A 28 7.28 -4.25 2.27
N GLY A 29 7.44 -3.00 2.71
CA GLY A 29 8.48 -2.09 2.25
C GLY A 29 8.15 -1.32 0.96
N ALA A 30 6.87 -1.27 0.57
CA ALA A 30 6.43 -0.46 -0.56
C ALA A 30 6.33 1.03 -0.18
N GLU A 31 6.37 1.89 -1.20
CA GLU A 31 6.03 3.31 -1.12
C GLU A 31 4.63 3.50 -1.71
N VAL A 32 3.63 3.77 -0.86
CA VAL A 32 2.23 3.84 -1.27
C VAL A 32 1.74 5.29 -1.34
N VAL A 33 1.02 5.63 -2.42
CA VAL A 33 0.22 6.86 -2.55
C VAL A 33 -1.25 6.45 -2.60
N GLY A 34 -2.04 6.97 -1.66
CA GLY A 34 -3.46 6.64 -1.47
C GLY A 34 -4.42 7.68 -2.02
#